data_AF-A0A7M7MZ55-F1
#
_entry.id   AF-A0A7M7MZ55-F1
#
_cell.length_a   1.000
_cell.length_b   1.000
_cell.length_c   1.000
_cell.angle_alpha   90.00
_cell.angle_beta   90.00
_cell.angle_gamma   90.00
#
_symmetry.space_group_name_H-M   'P 1'
#
loop_
_entity.id
_entity.type
_entity.pdbx_description
1 polymer ?
#
loop_
_entity_poly.entity_id
_entity_poly.type
_entity_poly.pdbx_seq_one_letter_code
_entity_poly.pdbx_strand_id
1 'polypeptide(L)'
;MRFRAKIFDVGTIEQFTRVVGTIAKLTQLCVLRITSDRMYFILNDKVSKGHLWCDLQALNLFSEFSMEGIAEDANEIYMEVNPDDLLRALKTAQTAKSVKIKLTKKFSPCLSLDVELPSRTGHSRTITHDIPVIVMPRRQWEEYSEPTLPDFDELSANQSGEMRLRVESEQVTVSTHFRNLENPDLDNADSQNSQRDPTDLVGARVDIRKFIHFLSGQQLNPAKIICSIVDNRVMHFFLLHEDLSIQYSMPIIFT
;
A
#
# COMPACT_ATOMS: atom_id res chain seq x y z
N MET A 1 13.64 -16.38 -15.51
CA MET A 1 13.33 -15.59 -14.30
C MET A 1 14.60 -15.14 -13.60
N ARG A 2 14.81 -13.83 -13.56
CA ARG A 2 15.87 -13.16 -12.82
C ARG A 2 15.26 -11.92 -12.17
N PHE A 3 15.65 -11.64 -10.93
CA PHE A 3 15.26 -10.43 -10.24
C PHE A 3 16.44 -9.89 -9.44
N ARG A 4 16.66 -8.58 -9.55
CA ARG A 4 17.64 -7.84 -8.79
C ARG A 4 17.13 -6.44 -8.53
N ALA A 5 17.10 -6.05 -7.27
CA ALA A 5 16.85 -4.68 -6.87
C ALA A 5 17.88 -4.21 -5.85
N LYS A 6 18.17 -2.91 -5.82
CA LYS A 6 19.08 -2.30 -4.86
C LYS A 6 18.46 -1.03 -4.28
N ILE A 7 18.43 -0.98 -2.96
CA ILE A 7 18.08 0.20 -2.19
C ILE A 7 19.38 0.85 -1.72
N PHE A 8 19.55 2.12 -2.04
CA PHE A 8 20.52 3.00 -1.38
C PHE A 8 19.75 3.94 -0.45
N ASP A 9 20.44 4.39 0.59
CA ASP A 9 19.94 5.27 1.63
C ASP A 9 19.17 4.58 2.77
N VAL A 10 19.43 5.04 3.99
CA VAL A 10 18.86 4.49 5.23
C VAL A 10 17.36 4.82 5.32
N GLY A 11 16.94 6.00 4.85
CA GLY A 11 15.54 6.42 4.92
C GLY A 11 14.61 5.54 4.09
N THR A 12 15.00 5.22 2.86
CA THR A 12 14.27 4.28 1.98
C THR A 12 14.29 2.84 2.50
N ILE A 13 15.38 2.39 3.11
CA ILE A 13 15.44 1.07 3.77
C ILE A 13 14.44 1.04 4.94
N GLU A 14 14.39 2.07 5.77
CA GLU A 14 13.42 2.17 6.87
C GLU A 14 11.98 2.19 6.35
N GLN A 15 11.70 2.97 5.31
CA GLN A 15 10.38 3.00 4.68
C GLN A 15 9.95 1.61 4.20
N PHE A 16 10.83 0.92 3.46
CA PHE A 16 10.54 -0.45 3.00
C PHE A 16 10.35 -1.42 4.16
N THR A 17 11.14 -1.28 5.24
CA THR A 17 11.01 -2.09 6.46
C THR A 17 9.68 -1.88 7.16
N ARG A 18 9.17 -0.63 7.23
CA ARG A 18 7.85 -0.31 7.78
C ARG A 18 6.72 -0.92 6.95
N VAL A 19 6.87 -0.92 5.63
CA VAL A 19 5.91 -1.54 4.71
C VAL A 19 5.79 -3.04 4.94
N VAL A 20 6.92 -3.74 4.87
CA VAL A 20 6.95 -5.18 5.12
C VAL A 20 6.50 -5.50 6.55
N GLY A 21 6.84 -4.64 7.52
CA GLY A 21 6.42 -4.78 8.91
C GLY A 21 4.91 -4.70 9.11
N THR A 22 4.22 -3.88 8.32
CA THR A 22 2.76 -3.81 8.33
C THR A 22 2.16 -5.08 7.73
N ILE A 23 2.69 -5.52 6.58
CA ILE A 23 2.20 -6.73 5.89
C ILE A 23 2.37 -7.97 6.78
N ALA A 24 3.48 -8.08 7.50
CA ALA A 24 3.73 -9.19 8.44
C ALA A 24 2.73 -9.26 9.60
N LYS A 25 2.16 -8.13 10.04
CA LYS A 25 1.09 -8.12 11.06
C LYS A 25 -0.26 -8.56 10.50
N LEU A 26 -0.47 -8.38 9.19
CA LEU A 26 -1.74 -8.64 8.53
C LEU A 26 -1.85 -10.10 8.03
N THR A 27 -0.73 -10.70 7.61
CA THR A 27 -0.71 -12.08 7.12
C THR A 27 0.60 -12.79 7.43
N GLN A 28 0.51 -14.11 7.63
CA GLN A 28 1.66 -15.00 7.74
C GLN A 28 2.26 -15.37 6.37
N LEU A 29 1.53 -15.11 5.29
CA LEU A 29 1.90 -15.50 3.93
C LEU A 29 1.38 -14.48 2.92
N CYS A 30 2.24 -14.00 2.03
CA CYS A 30 1.83 -13.11 0.94
C CYS A 30 2.41 -13.55 -0.40
N VAL A 31 1.75 -13.14 -1.48
CA VAL A 31 2.25 -13.29 -2.83
C VAL A 31 2.87 -11.98 -3.28
N LEU A 32 4.15 -12.03 -3.59
CA LEU A 32 4.92 -10.95 -4.17
C LEU A 32 4.87 -11.05 -5.69
N ARG A 33 4.22 -10.09 -6.33
CA ARG A 33 4.23 -9.91 -7.79
C ARG A 33 5.22 -8.81 -8.15
N ILE A 34 6.17 -9.12 -9.03
CA ILE A 34 7.19 -8.20 -9.50
C ILE A 34 6.99 -7.98 -11.00
N THR A 35 6.88 -6.72 -11.39
CA THR A 35 6.80 -6.24 -12.77
C THR A 35 8.00 -5.35 -13.08
N SER A 36 8.12 -4.81 -14.30
CA SER A 36 9.26 -3.99 -14.69
C SER A 36 9.40 -2.66 -13.94
N ASP A 37 8.29 -2.10 -13.45
CA ASP A 37 8.22 -0.78 -12.82
C ASP A 37 7.66 -0.81 -11.38
N ARG A 38 6.97 -1.89 -11.01
CA ARG A 38 6.23 -2.00 -9.75
C ARG A 38 6.42 -3.34 -9.05
N MET A 39 6.27 -3.30 -7.74
CA MET A 39 6.24 -4.46 -6.86
C MET A 39 4.91 -4.47 -6.10
N TYR A 40 4.19 -5.58 -6.13
CA TYR A 40 2.90 -5.73 -5.46
C TYR A 40 2.99 -6.82 -4.40
N PHE A 41 2.53 -6.50 -3.19
CA PHE A 41 2.27 -7.48 -2.15
C PHE A 41 0.78 -7.78 -2.13
N ILE A 42 0.44 -9.02 -2.41
CA ILE A 42 -0.93 -9.53 -2.47
C ILE A 42 -1.15 -10.40 -1.23
N LEU A 43 -2.04 -9.97 -0.35
CA LEU A 43 -2.39 -10.72 0.86
C LEU A 43 -3.68 -11.49 0.60
N ASN A 44 -3.64 -12.80 0.82
CA ASN A 44 -4.83 -13.64 0.82
C ASN A 44 -5.24 -13.88 2.28
N ASP A 45 -6.15 -13.07 2.79
CA ASP A 45 -6.73 -13.34 4.10
C ASP A 45 -7.80 -14.44 3.97
N LYS A 46 -7.50 -15.60 4.57
CA LYS A 46 -8.43 -16.74 4.62
C LYS A 46 -9.69 -16.43 5.44
N VAL A 47 -9.65 -15.40 6.31
CA VAL A 47 -10.73 -15.05 7.23
C VAL A 47 -11.73 -14.09 6.58
N SER A 48 -11.28 -13.11 5.80
CA SER A 48 -12.15 -12.07 5.23
C SER A 48 -12.52 -12.25 3.75
N LYS A 49 -11.95 -13.23 3.03
CA LYS A 49 -12.08 -13.34 1.54
C LYS A 49 -11.77 -12.03 0.81
N GLY A 50 -11.03 -11.12 1.44
CA GLY A 50 -10.54 -9.88 0.85
C GLY A 50 -9.13 -10.08 0.34
N HIS A 51 -8.86 -9.59 -0.85
CA HIS A 51 -7.51 -9.49 -1.40
C HIS A 51 -7.01 -8.07 -1.12
N LEU A 52 -5.96 -7.93 -0.31
CA LEU A 52 -5.30 -6.65 -0.10
C LEU A 52 -4.11 -6.55 -1.07
N TRP A 53 -4.12 -5.52 -1.92
CA TRP A 53 -2.99 -5.15 -2.77
C TRP A 53 -2.25 -3.97 -2.16
N CYS A 54 -0.97 -4.15 -1.92
CA CYS A 54 -0.05 -3.07 -1.62
C CYS A 54 0.91 -2.93 -2.80
N ASP A 55 0.72 -1.89 -3.62
CA ASP A 55 1.60 -1.55 -4.73
C ASP A 55 2.70 -0.60 -4.28
N LEU A 56 3.91 -0.86 -4.77
CA LEU A 56 5.09 -0.06 -4.54
C LEU A 56 5.73 0.27 -5.88
N GLN A 57 5.86 1.56 -6.16
CA GLN A 57 6.58 2.04 -7.33
C GLN A 57 8.07 1.82 -7.15
N ALA A 58 8.69 1.04 -8.03
CA ALA A 58 10.08 0.63 -7.86
C ALA A 58 11.03 1.83 -7.86
N LEU A 59 10.77 2.84 -8.69
CA LEU A 59 11.58 4.06 -8.80
C LEU A 59 11.66 4.87 -7.48
N ASN A 60 10.67 4.75 -6.60
CA ASN A 60 10.65 5.51 -5.35
C ASN A 60 11.50 4.86 -4.25
N LEU A 61 11.74 3.54 -4.36
CA LEU A 61 12.42 2.76 -3.32
C LEU A 61 13.78 2.23 -3.79
N PHE A 62 13.90 1.88 -5.06
CA PHE A 62 15.05 1.17 -5.61
C PHE A 62 15.82 2.07 -6.58
N SER A 63 17.07 2.28 -6.24
CA SER A 63 18.06 2.92 -7.12
C SER A 63 18.40 2.10 -8.37
N GLU A 64 18.42 0.77 -8.21
CA GLU A 64 18.61 -0.18 -9.30
C GLU A 64 17.47 -1.18 -9.21
N PHE A 65 16.77 -1.39 -10.32
CA PHE A 65 15.70 -2.37 -10.38
C PHE A 65 15.73 -3.04 -11.75
N SER A 66 15.92 -4.35 -11.75
CA SER A 66 16.05 -5.17 -12.95
C SER A 66 15.35 -6.50 -12.73
N MET A 67 14.44 -6.84 -13.64
CA MET A 67 13.72 -8.09 -13.61
C MET A 67 13.59 -8.65 -15.02
N GLU A 68 13.58 -9.97 -15.13
CA GLU A 68 13.35 -10.72 -16.35
C GLU A 68 12.43 -11.90 -16.01
N GLY A 69 11.26 -11.97 -16.63
CA GLY A 69 10.20 -12.92 -16.35
C GLY A 69 10.49 -14.33 -16.87
N ILE A 70 9.42 -15.07 -17.17
CA ILE A 70 9.51 -16.38 -17.84
C ILE A 70 9.58 -16.20 -19.37
N ALA A 71 8.86 -15.22 -19.90
CA ALA A 71 8.76 -14.94 -21.34
C ALA A 71 8.49 -13.44 -21.58
N GLU A 72 8.77 -12.95 -22.80
CA GLU A 72 8.57 -11.54 -23.16
C GLU A 72 7.10 -11.11 -23.15
N ASP A 73 6.17 -12.03 -23.45
CA ASP A 73 4.71 -11.82 -23.38
C ASP A 73 4.17 -11.83 -21.94
N ALA A 74 4.97 -12.30 -20.98
CA ALA A 74 4.59 -12.47 -19.57
C ALA A 74 5.78 -12.10 -18.68
N ASN A 75 6.24 -10.86 -18.81
CA ASN A 75 7.41 -10.33 -18.12
C ASN A 75 7.09 -9.96 -16.66
N GLU A 76 6.60 -10.93 -15.90
CA GLU A 76 6.24 -10.79 -14.51
C GLU A 76 6.77 -11.98 -13.71
N ILE A 77 6.91 -11.80 -12.39
CA ILE A 77 7.34 -12.86 -11.48
C ILE A 77 6.41 -12.86 -10.28
N TYR A 78 5.73 -13.98 -10.06
CA TYR A 78 4.92 -14.23 -8.87
C TYR A 78 5.63 -15.22 -7.96
N MET A 79 5.76 -14.87 -6.68
CA MET A 79 6.34 -15.74 -5.69
C MET A 79 5.65 -15.60 -4.34
N GLU A 80 5.46 -16.70 -3.64
CA GLU A 80 5.00 -16.72 -2.27
C GLU A 80 6.19 -16.49 -1.34
N VAL A 81 6.04 -15.55 -0.41
CA VAL A 81 7.05 -15.22 0.60
C VAL A 81 6.39 -15.06 1.97
N ASN A 82 7.11 -15.45 3.02
CA ASN A 82 6.72 -15.13 4.38
C ASN A 82 7.18 -13.69 4.73
N PRO A 83 6.25 -12.76 4.98
CA PRO A 83 6.62 -11.39 5.33
C PRO A 83 7.42 -11.28 6.63
N ASP A 84 7.21 -12.18 7.61
CA ASP A 84 7.96 -12.16 8.88
C ASP A 84 9.45 -12.45 8.66
N ASP A 85 9.77 -13.37 7.76
CA ASP A 85 11.16 -13.70 7.42
C ASP A 85 11.82 -12.55 6.67
N LEU A 86 11.08 -11.89 5.78
CA LEU A 86 11.53 -10.68 5.09
C LEU A 86 11.75 -9.53 6.07
N LEU A 87 10.83 -9.31 7.01
CA LEU A 87 10.96 -8.31 8.05
C LEU A 87 12.17 -8.58 8.94
N ARG A 88 12.41 -9.84 9.32
CA ARG A 88 13.56 -10.22 10.15
C ARG A 88 14.89 -9.95 9.44
N ALA A 89 14.96 -10.20 8.14
CA ALA A 89 16.12 -9.86 7.32
C ALA A 89 16.28 -8.33 7.18
N LEU A 90 15.20 -7.56 7.00
CA LEU A 90 15.26 -6.11 6.88
C LEU A 90 15.63 -5.40 8.19
N LYS A 91 15.28 -5.98 9.34
CA LYS A 91 15.69 -5.45 10.66
C LYS A 91 17.21 -5.39 10.83
N THR A 92 17.98 -6.27 10.18
CA THR A 92 19.45 -6.19 10.21
C THR A 92 19.98 -5.05 9.34
N ALA A 93 19.15 -4.49 8.44
CA ALA A 93 19.51 -3.44 7.52
C ALA A 93 19.23 -2.01 8.02
N GLN A 94 18.71 -1.83 9.24
CA GLN A 94 18.38 -0.50 9.79
C GLN A 94 19.57 0.49 9.79
N THR A 95 20.80 -0.02 9.90
CA THR A 95 22.01 0.80 9.87
C THR A 95 22.83 0.58 8.60
N ALA A 96 22.26 -0.08 7.59
CA ALA A 96 22.96 -0.44 6.37
C ALA A 96 23.10 0.74 5.41
N LYS A 97 24.22 0.75 4.68
CA LYS A 97 24.45 1.70 3.58
C LYS A 97 23.65 1.34 2.35
N SER A 98 23.51 0.04 2.08
CA SER A 98 22.74 -0.45 0.95
C SER A 98 22.17 -1.84 1.22
N VAL A 99 21.05 -2.14 0.57
CA VAL A 99 20.42 -3.46 0.58
C VAL A 99 20.22 -3.91 -0.85
N LYS A 100 20.69 -5.10 -1.20
CA LYS A 100 20.52 -5.68 -2.53
C LYS A 100 19.68 -6.94 -2.42
N ILE A 101 18.53 -6.93 -3.08
CA ILE A 101 17.55 -8.02 -3.08
C ILE A 101 17.70 -8.76 -4.40
N LYS A 102 17.83 -10.09 -4.37
CA LYS A 102 17.98 -10.91 -5.58
C LYS A 102 17.18 -12.20 -5.45
N LEU A 103 16.60 -12.64 -6.56
CA LEU A 103 16.10 -14.00 -6.66
C LEU A 103 17.25 -14.93 -7.03
N THR A 104 17.54 -15.90 -6.17
CA THR A 104 18.60 -16.90 -6.37
C THR A 104 18.02 -18.31 -6.32
N LYS A 105 18.73 -19.26 -6.92
CA LYS A 105 18.39 -20.69 -6.84
C LYS A 105 19.57 -21.40 -6.19
N LYS A 106 19.45 -21.68 -4.89
CA LYS A 106 20.42 -22.51 -4.15
C LYS A 106 19.92 -23.95 -4.17
N PHE A 107 19.53 -24.50 -3.02
CA PHE A 107 18.83 -25.79 -2.95
C PHE A 107 17.35 -25.65 -3.34
N SER A 108 16.73 -24.54 -2.94
CA SER A 108 15.40 -24.09 -3.35
C SER A 108 15.49 -22.65 -3.89
N PRO A 109 14.43 -22.13 -4.54
CA PRO A 109 14.35 -20.71 -4.85
C PRO A 109 14.38 -19.90 -3.55
N CYS A 110 15.27 -18.91 -3.49
CA CYS A 110 15.43 -18.04 -2.33
C CYS A 110 15.45 -16.57 -2.78
N LEU A 111 14.81 -15.70 -2.00
CA LEU A 111 15.02 -14.27 -2.06
C LEU A 111 16.23 -13.94 -1.16
N SER A 112 17.38 -13.70 -1.78
CA SER A 112 18.62 -13.35 -1.08
C SER A 112 18.71 -11.84 -0.89
N LEU A 113 18.85 -11.40 0.37
CA LEU A 113 19.07 -10.01 0.76
C LEU A 113 20.52 -9.84 1.20
N ASP A 114 21.32 -9.16 0.39
CA ASP A 114 22.69 -8.75 0.74
C ASP A 114 22.64 -7.35 1.37
N VAL A 115 22.91 -7.28 2.67
CA VAL A 115 22.88 -6.07 3.49
C VAL A 115 24.31 -5.58 3.72
N GLU A 116 24.63 -4.39 3.23
CA GLU A 116 25.95 -3.78 3.38
C GLU A 116 25.98 -2.81 4.58
N LEU A 117 26.64 -3.22 5.66
CA LEU A 117 26.75 -2.47 6.90
C LEU A 117 28.04 -1.62 6.96
N PRO A 118 27.99 -0.42 7.57
CA PRO A 118 29.17 0.35 7.90
C PRO A 118 30.04 -0.36 8.96
N SER A 119 31.36 -0.26 8.83
CA SER A 119 32.32 -0.78 9.82
C SER A 119 33.23 0.33 10.32
N ARG A 120 33.63 0.24 11.58
CA ARG A 120 34.63 1.12 12.23
C ARG A 120 36.05 0.92 11.69
N THR A 121 36.30 -0.18 10.97
CA THR A 121 37.62 -0.54 10.40
C THR A 121 37.81 -0.09 8.95
N GLY A 122 36.91 0.75 8.42
CA GLY A 122 36.96 1.25 7.04
C GLY A 122 36.45 0.28 5.95
N HIS A 123 36.38 -1.02 6.22
CA HIS A 123 35.88 -2.04 5.28
C HIS A 123 34.39 -2.34 5.51
N SER A 124 33.52 -2.25 4.50
CA SER A 124 32.10 -2.61 4.68
C SER A 124 31.93 -4.10 5.03
N ARG A 125 30.97 -4.39 5.92
CA ARG A 125 30.58 -5.77 6.26
C ARG A 125 29.34 -6.10 5.46
N THR A 126 29.29 -7.29 4.88
CA THR A 126 28.09 -7.74 4.15
C THR A 126 27.46 -8.90 4.91
N ILE A 127 26.17 -8.82 5.15
CA ILE A 127 25.35 -9.90 5.71
C ILE A 127 24.39 -10.36 4.61
N THR A 128 24.34 -11.65 4.34
CA THR A 128 23.40 -12.23 3.38
C THR A 128 22.33 -13.03 4.11
N HIS A 129 21.06 -12.70 3.87
CA HIS A 129 19.91 -13.47 4.34
C HIS A 129 19.26 -14.18 3.15
N ASP A 130 19.11 -15.50 3.21
CA ASP A 130 18.40 -16.27 2.20
C ASP A 130 17.02 -16.66 2.71
N ILE A 131 15.98 -16.04 2.15
CA ILE A 131 14.59 -16.32 2.51
C ILE A 131 14.04 -17.31 1.49
N PRO A 132 13.60 -18.52 1.88
CA PRO A 132 12.99 -19.46 0.94
C PRO A 132 11.70 -18.87 0.36
N VAL A 133 11.50 -19.02 -0.95
CA VAL A 133 10.29 -18.58 -1.66
C VAL A 133 9.74 -19.68 -2.55
N ILE A 134 8.44 -19.66 -2.79
CA ILE A 134 7.79 -20.57 -3.74
C ILE A 134 7.42 -19.77 -4.98
N VAL A 135 8.08 -20.06 -6.10
CA VAL A 135 7.77 -19.39 -7.36
C VAL A 135 6.47 -19.98 -7.93
N MET A 136 5.51 -19.12 -8.23
CA MET A 136 4.17 -19.53 -8.67
C MET A 136 4.13 -19.85 -10.17
N PRO A 137 3.57 -21.00 -10.58
CA PRO A 137 3.40 -21.34 -11.98
C PRO A 137 2.33 -20.43 -12.64
N ARG A 138 2.53 -20.10 -13.93
CA ARG A 138 1.68 -19.18 -14.72
C ARG A 138 0.17 -19.50 -14.64
N ARG A 139 -0.19 -20.79 -14.57
CA ARG A 139 -1.58 -21.26 -14.45
C ARG A 139 -2.33 -20.73 -13.22
N GLN A 140 -1.63 -20.28 -12.18
CA GLN A 140 -2.21 -19.75 -10.95
C GLN A 140 -2.23 -18.22 -10.92
N TRP A 141 -1.64 -17.54 -11.92
CA TRP A 141 -1.51 -16.08 -11.88
C TRP A 141 -2.87 -15.36 -11.99
N GLU A 142 -3.86 -15.98 -12.66
CA GLU A 142 -5.22 -15.44 -12.79
C GLU A 142 -5.89 -15.23 -11.43
N GLU A 143 -5.62 -16.09 -10.44
CA GLU A 143 -6.15 -15.96 -9.08
C GLU A 143 -5.61 -14.72 -8.33
N TYR A 144 -4.51 -14.15 -8.83
CA TYR A 144 -3.85 -12.97 -8.28
C TYR A 144 -3.96 -11.76 -9.22
N SER A 145 -4.77 -11.87 -10.27
CA SER A 145 -5.09 -10.73 -11.13
C SER A 145 -5.89 -9.70 -10.34
N GLU A 146 -5.65 -8.42 -10.64
CA GLU A 146 -6.42 -7.35 -10.03
C GLU A 146 -7.89 -7.50 -10.44
N PRO A 147 -8.84 -7.54 -9.50
CA PRO A 147 -10.24 -7.59 -9.82
C PRO A 147 -10.58 -6.31 -10.56
N THR A 148 -11.46 -6.42 -11.55
CA THR A 148 -12.07 -5.26 -12.18
C THR A 148 -12.95 -4.57 -11.14
N LEU A 149 -12.35 -3.68 -10.36
CA LEU A 149 -13.08 -2.77 -9.50
C LEU A 149 -13.81 -1.77 -10.39
N PRO A 150 -15.04 -1.38 -10.05
CA PRO A 150 -15.73 -0.31 -10.76
C PRO A 150 -14.92 0.98 -10.70
N ASP A 151 -15.02 1.84 -11.71
CA ASP A 151 -14.09 2.97 -11.86
C ASP A 151 -14.23 4.07 -10.79
N PHE A 152 -15.31 4.06 -10.01
CA PHE A 152 -15.57 5.09 -9.01
C PHE A 152 -16.30 4.56 -7.77
N ASP A 153 -15.96 5.15 -6.63
CA ASP A 153 -16.71 5.09 -5.38
C ASP A 153 -17.36 6.44 -5.11
N GLU A 154 -18.62 6.43 -4.70
CA GLU A 154 -19.30 7.59 -4.14
C GLU A 154 -19.11 7.59 -2.62
N LEU A 155 -18.31 8.53 -2.12
CA LEU A 155 -18.10 8.76 -0.70
C LEU A 155 -18.93 9.95 -0.25
N SER A 156 -19.85 9.73 0.68
CA SER A 156 -20.74 10.77 1.20
C SER A 156 -20.69 10.86 2.71
N ALA A 157 -20.75 12.06 3.27
CA ALA A 157 -20.78 12.29 4.71
C ALA A 157 -21.74 13.41 5.08
N ASN A 158 -22.24 13.40 6.32
CA ASN A 158 -23.13 14.44 6.85
C ASN A 158 -22.63 15.01 8.19
N GLN A 159 -23.28 16.08 8.65
CA GLN A 159 -22.95 16.75 9.91
C GLN A 159 -23.58 16.08 11.14
N SER A 160 -24.30 14.96 10.97
CA SER A 160 -24.80 14.12 12.06
C SER A 160 -23.91 12.92 12.38
N GLY A 161 -22.72 12.83 11.76
CA GLY A 161 -21.76 11.77 12.05
C GLY A 161 -22.06 10.46 11.32
N GLU A 162 -22.74 10.55 10.17
CA GLU A 162 -22.93 9.44 9.25
C GLU A 162 -22.07 9.62 8.01
N MET A 163 -21.45 8.53 7.57
CA MET A 163 -20.70 8.44 6.34
C MET A 163 -21.15 7.22 5.57
N ARG A 164 -21.23 7.34 4.26
CA ARG A 164 -21.67 6.31 3.33
C ARG A 164 -20.62 6.15 2.25
N LEU A 165 -20.16 4.92 2.07
CA LEU A 165 -19.35 4.52 0.92
C LEU A 165 -20.26 3.69 0.02
N ARG A 166 -20.50 4.17 -1.21
CA ARG A 166 -21.32 3.48 -2.20
C ARG A 166 -20.49 3.15 -3.43
N VAL A 167 -20.56 1.89 -3.82
CA VAL A 167 -19.90 1.34 -5.00
C VAL A 167 -21.00 0.86 -5.94
N GLU A 168 -20.99 1.34 -7.19
CA GLU A 168 -21.99 0.97 -8.19
C GLU A 168 -21.32 0.32 -9.40
N SER A 169 -21.74 -0.90 -9.73
CA SER A 169 -21.31 -1.65 -10.90
C SER A 169 -22.53 -2.04 -11.76
N GLU A 170 -22.30 -2.56 -12.96
CA GLU A 170 -23.39 -3.00 -13.86
C GLU A 170 -24.28 -4.09 -13.24
N GLN A 171 -23.75 -4.87 -12.29
CA GLN A 171 -24.44 -6.03 -11.73
C GLN A 171 -24.88 -5.83 -10.27
N VAL A 172 -24.16 -5.02 -9.49
CA VAL A 172 -24.44 -4.84 -8.06
C VAL A 172 -24.10 -3.43 -7.59
N THR A 173 -24.93 -2.91 -6.69
CA THR A 173 -24.64 -1.72 -5.90
C THR A 173 -24.38 -2.15 -4.45
N VAL A 174 -23.19 -1.83 -3.94
CA VAL A 174 -22.81 -2.09 -2.54
C VAL A 174 -22.75 -0.76 -1.81
N SER A 175 -23.44 -0.65 -0.67
CA SER A 175 -23.39 0.54 0.17
C SER A 175 -23.04 0.19 1.61
N THR A 176 -21.93 0.74 2.09
CA THR A 176 -21.47 0.60 3.46
C THR A 176 -21.81 1.87 4.23
N HIS A 177 -22.43 1.72 5.40
CA HIS A 177 -22.85 2.83 6.25
C HIS A 177 -22.03 2.83 7.54
N PHE A 178 -21.37 3.94 7.80
CA PHE A 178 -20.67 4.24 9.04
C PHE A 178 -21.49 5.26 9.83
N ARG A 179 -21.64 5.04 11.13
CA ARG A 179 -22.40 5.90 12.05
C ARG A 179 -21.54 6.21 13.27
N ASN A 180 -21.95 7.22 14.04
CA ASN A 180 -21.27 7.66 15.26
C ASN A 180 -19.86 8.19 14.98
N LEU A 181 -19.66 8.88 13.85
CA LEU A 181 -18.42 9.58 13.55
C LEU A 181 -18.40 10.95 14.23
N GLU A 182 -17.22 11.37 14.68
CA GLU A 182 -17.02 12.70 15.25
C GLU A 182 -16.85 13.74 14.13
N ASN A 183 -17.62 14.82 14.22
CA ASN A 183 -17.42 15.98 13.37
C ASN A 183 -16.52 16.98 14.11
N PRO A 184 -15.41 17.44 13.53
CA PRO A 184 -14.57 18.43 14.17
C PRO A 184 -15.32 19.75 14.32
N ASP A 185 -15.36 20.30 15.53
CA ASP A 185 -15.85 21.66 15.80
C ASP A 185 -14.89 22.67 15.17
N LEU A 186 -15.24 23.15 13.97
CA LEU A 186 -14.57 24.29 13.34
C LEU A 186 -15.15 25.56 13.95
N ASP A 187 -14.57 26.01 15.06
CA ASP A 187 -14.95 27.28 15.70
C ASP A 187 -14.62 28.48 14.79
N ASN A 188 -15.67 28.97 14.11
CA ASN A 188 -16.00 30.37 13.78
C ASN A 188 -14.97 31.26 13.04
N ALA A 189 -15.17 31.44 11.73
CA ALA A 189 -15.00 32.74 11.08
C ALA A 189 -15.89 32.83 9.82
N ASP A 190 -16.71 33.88 9.79
CA ASP A 190 -17.60 34.34 8.72
C ASP A 190 -18.93 33.61 8.50
N SER A 191 -19.93 34.24 9.10
CA SER A 191 -21.35 34.16 8.82
C SER A 191 -21.67 34.28 7.32
N GLN A 192 -22.66 33.49 6.91
CA GLN A 192 -23.56 33.58 5.75
C GLN A 192 -23.44 32.40 4.77
N ASN A 193 -24.31 31.39 4.99
CA ASN A 193 -24.81 30.35 4.05
C ASN A 193 -24.62 28.87 4.44
N SER A 194 -25.09 28.45 5.61
CA SER A 194 -25.34 27.02 5.87
C SER A 194 -26.82 26.77 6.15
N GLN A 195 -27.69 27.06 5.17
CA GLN A 195 -29.05 26.52 5.05
C GLN A 195 -29.01 25.08 4.51
N ARG A 196 -28.17 24.20 5.08
CA ARG A 196 -28.16 22.77 4.71
C ARG A 196 -28.62 21.98 5.92
N ASP A 197 -29.56 21.07 5.72
CA ASP A 197 -30.04 20.23 6.80
C ASP A 197 -28.86 19.38 7.30
N PRO A 198 -28.61 19.27 8.62
CA PRO A 198 -27.45 18.55 9.17
C PRO A 198 -27.39 17.07 8.76
N THR A 199 -28.53 16.53 8.33
CA THR A 199 -28.72 15.17 7.85
C THR A 199 -28.40 14.99 6.37
N ASP A 200 -28.27 16.06 5.60
CA ASP A 200 -27.97 15.99 4.17
C ASP A 200 -26.57 15.41 3.94
N LEU A 201 -26.52 14.36 3.13
CA LEU A 201 -25.29 13.70 2.73
C LEU A 201 -24.64 14.48 1.59
N VAL A 202 -23.45 15.00 1.83
CA VAL A 202 -22.61 15.58 0.79
C VAL A 202 -21.68 14.50 0.27
N GLY A 203 -21.87 14.14 -0.99
CA GLY A 203 -21.13 13.09 -1.70
C GLY A 203 -20.07 13.61 -2.66
N ALA A 204 -19.04 12.82 -2.88
CA ALA A 204 -18.03 13.00 -3.91
C ALA A 204 -17.71 11.66 -4.57
N ARG A 205 -17.58 11.66 -5.91
CA ARG A 205 -17.11 10.48 -6.65
C ARG A 205 -15.60 10.46 -6.77
N VAL A 206 -14.97 9.39 -6.35
CA VAL A 206 -13.51 9.24 -6.38
C VAL A 206 -13.09 7.91 -6.99
N ASP A 207 -11.90 7.87 -7.58
CA ASP A 207 -11.34 6.65 -8.14
C ASP A 207 -11.05 5.65 -7.00
N ILE A 208 -11.74 4.50 -7.00
CA ILE A 208 -11.60 3.47 -5.97
C ILE A 208 -10.15 2.96 -5.86
N ARG A 209 -9.39 2.90 -6.96
CA ARG A 209 -8.00 2.45 -6.94
C ARG A 209 -7.13 3.45 -6.18
N LYS A 210 -7.37 4.75 -6.38
CA LYS A 210 -6.68 5.81 -5.61
C LYS A 210 -7.09 5.80 -4.15
N PHE A 211 -8.36 5.50 -3.86
CA PHE A 211 -8.85 5.41 -2.49
C PHE A 211 -8.30 4.19 -1.74
N ILE A 212 -8.26 3.02 -2.38
CA ILE A 212 -7.59 1.83 -1.83
C ILE A 212 -6.09 2.08 -1.67
N HIS A 213 -5.42 2.68 -2.66
CA HIS A 213 -4.00 3.04 -2.52
C HIS A 213 -3.78 3.99 -1.33
N PHE A 214 -4.66 4.97 -1.14
CA PHE A 214 -4.64 5.85 0.03
C PHE A 214 -4.78 5.05 1.34
N LEU A 215 -5.78 4.17 1.45
CA LEU A 215 -6.03 3.34 2.64
C LEU A 215 -4.88 2.35 2.91
N SER A 216 -4.37 1.67 1.87
CA SER A 216 -3.24 0.74 1.94
C SER A 216 -1.92 1.44 2.24
N GLY A 217 -1.77 2.70 1.83
CA GLY A 217 -0.64 3.56 2.14
C GLY A 217 -0.65 4.08 3.58
N GLN A 218 -1.76 3.97 4.32
CA GLN A 218 -1.83 4.38 5.72
C GLN A 218 -1.20 3.35 6.68
N GLN A 219 0.13 3.32 6.69
CA GLN A 219 0.94 2.55 7.65
C GLN A 219 1.23 3.30 8.95
N LEU A 220 0.64 4.48 9.13
CA LEU A 220 0.89 5.32 10.31
C LEU A 220 -0.02 4.98 11.48
N ASN A 221 -1.08 4.19 11.32
CA ASN A 221 -2.15 4.08 12.32
C ASN A 221 -2.46 5.47 12.92
N PRO A 222 -2.82 6.45 12.07
CA PRO A 222 -2.98 7.82 12.50
C PRO A 222 -4.00 7.87 13.66
N ALA A 223 -3.65 8.61 14.70
CA ALA A 223 -4.51 8.76 15.87
C ALA A 223 -5.85 9.40 15.49
N LYS A 224 -5.85 10.22 14.43
CA LYS A 224 -7.06 10.85 13.88
C LYS A 224 -6.97 10.96 12.36
N ILE A 225 -8.05 10.61 11.67
CA ILE A 225 -8.25 10.86 10.24
C ILE A 225 -9.44 11.79 10.09
N ILE A 226 -9.26 12.89 9.38
CA ILE A 226 -10.32 13.83 9.05
C ILE A 226 -10.53 13.79 7.54
N CYS A 227 -11.73 13.40 7.12
CA CYS A 227 -12.16 13.50 5.74
C CYS A 227 -12.91 14.82 5.55
N SER A 228 -12.45 15.66 4.63
CA SER A 228 -13.11 16.90 4.25
C SER A 228 -13.50 16.83 2.79
N ILE A 229 -14.81 16.90 2.53
CA ILE A 229 -15.40 16.89 1.19
C ILE A 229 -15.70 18.35 0.82
N VAL A 230 -14.97 18.90 -0.16
CA VAL A 230 -15.12 20.30 -0.57
C VAL A 230 -15.90 20.39 -1.88
N ASP A 231 -17.19 20.75 -1.80
CA ASP A 231 -18.12 21.10 -2.90
C ASP A 231 -17.82 20.44 -4.25
N ASN A 232 -17.77 19.11 -4.28
CA ASN A 232 -17.57 18.31 -5.48
C ASN A 232 -16.27 18.60 -6.28
N ARG A 233 -15.28 19.32 -5.71
CA ARG A 233 -14.01 19.63 -6.37
C ARG A 233 -12.87 18.71 -5.99
N VAL A 234 -12.62 18.58 -4.68
CA VAL A 234 -11.52 17.79 -4.13
C VAL A 234 -11.95 17.17 -2.81
N MET A 235 -11.50 15.96 -2.57
CA MET A 235 -11.61 15.31 -1.26
C MET A 235 -10.26 15.38 -0.55
N HIS A 236 -10.23 15.99 0.63
CA HIS A 236 -9.03 16.13 1.44
C HIS A 236 -9.07 15.16 2.62
N PHE A 237 -7.99 14.43 2.82
CA PHE A 237 -7.75 13.66 4.03
C PHE A 237 -6.63 14.30 4.82
N PHE A 238 -6.90 14.62 6.09
CA PHE A 238 -5.90 15.01 7.05
C PHE A 238 -5.66 13.85 8.00
N LEU A 239 -4.42 13.41 8.08
CA LEU A 239 -4.01 12.34 8.98
C LEU A 239 -3.07 12.91 10.00
N LEU A 240 -3.45 12.74 11.26
CA LEU A 240 -2.73 13.26 12.41
C LEU A 240 -2.16 12.08 13.19
N HIS A 241 -0.83 12.01 13.30
CA HIS A 241 -0.13 11.00 14.08
C HIS A 241 1.04 11.63 14.85
N GLU A 242 0.90 11.74 16.16
CA GLU A 242 1.85 12.46 17.05
C GLU A 242 2.16 13.87 16.52
N ASP A 243 3.40 14.14 16.11
CA ASP A 243 3.86 15.43 15.59
C ASP A 243 3.76 15.55 14.06
N LEU A 244 3.25 14.51 13.38
CA LEU A 244 3.14 14.46 11.92
C LEU A 244 1.70 14.70 11.46
N SER A 245 1.53 15.75 10.65
CA SER A 245 0.30 15.97 9.88
C SER A 245 0.55 15.67 8.40
N ILE A 246 -0.22 14.73 7.85
CA ILE A 246 -0.18 14.39 6.42
C ILE A 246 -1.49 14.84 5.80
N GLN A 247 -1.39 15.61 4.72
CA GLN A 247 -2.54 16.00 3.92
C GLN A 247 -2.50 15.26 2.57
N TYR A 248 -3.56 14.53 2.28
CA TYR A 248 -3.77 13.88 1.00
C TYR A 248 -4.95 14.53 0.28
N SER A 249 -4.80 14.84 -1.00
CA SER A 249 -5.84 15.50 -1.80
C SER A 249 -6.18 14.60 -2.98
N MET A 250 -7.42 14.16 -3.05
CA MET A 250 -7.91 13.30 -4.11
C MET A 250 -8.82 14.11 -5.05
N PRO A 251 -8.49 14.17 -6.36
CA PRO A 251 -9.36 14.82 -7.32
C PRO A 251 -10.66 14.02 -7.47
N ILE A 252 -11.78 14.73 -7.50
CA ILE A 252 -13.12 14.15 -7.68
C ILE A 252 -13.34 13.92 -9.18
N ILE A 253 -13.99 12.82 -9.52
CA ILE A 253 -14.39 12.50 -10.89
C ILE A 253 -15.69 13.27 -11.18
N PHE A 254 -15.62 14.27 -12.06
CA PHE A 254 -16.78 15.00 -12.55
C PHE A 254 -17.49 14.21 -13.67
N THR A 255 -18.81 14.15 -13.61
CA THR A 255 -19.68 13.82 -14.76
C THR A 255 -20.35 15.07 -15.27
#